data_AF-A0A930E6N3-F1
#
_entry.id   AF-A0A930E6N3-F1
#
_cell.length_a   1.000
_cell.length_b   1.000
_cell.length_c   1.000
_cell.angle_alpha   90.00
_cell.angle_beta   90.00
_cell.angle_gamma   90.00
#
_symmetry.space_group_name_H-M   'P 1'
#
loop_
_entity.id
_entity.type
_entity.pdbx_description
1 polymer ?
#
loop_
_entity_poly.entity_id
_entity_poly.type
_entity_poly.pdbx_seq_one_letter_code
_entity_poly.pdbx_strand_id
1 'polypeptide(L)' 'MAKQDVLELEGEILEALPNAMFQIRLENGHEVLGHISGKMRMNYIKILPGD' A
#
# COMPACT_ATOMS: atom_id res chain seq x y z
N MET A 1 -14.53 8.34 19.97
CA MET A 1 -13.55 9.35 19.52
C MET A 1 -12.35 8.58 19.02
N ALA A 2 -11.86 8.68 17.79
CA ALA A 2 -11.94 9.70 16.77
C ALA A 2 -12.16 9.06 15.39
N LYS A 3 -13.00 9.66 14.55
CA LYS A 3 -13.04 9.34 13.12
C LYS A 3 -11.73 9.89 12.55
N GLN A 4 -10.74 9.04 12.35
CA GLN A 4 -9.65 9.36 11.45
C GLN A 4 -10.23 9.20 10.05
N ASP A 5 -10.44 10.31 9.36
CA ASP A 5 -10.84 10.28 7.95
C ASP A 5 -9.70 9.59 7.18
N VAL A 6 -9.97 8.36 6.75
CA VAL A 6 -9.04 7.59 5.92
C VAL A 6 -9.23 8.10 4.50
N LEU A 7 -8.20 8.73 3.96
CA LEU A 7 -8.20 9.14 2.56
C LEU A 7 -7.77 7.95 1.72
N GLU A 8 -8.72 7.40 0.97
CA GLU A 8 -8.46 6.35 -0.01
C GLU A 8 -7.91 7.01 -1.28
N LEU A 9 -6.72 6.59 -1.67
CA LEU A 9 -6.03 7.07 -2.86
C LEU A 9 -5.57 5.87 -3.66
N GLU A 10 -5.64 5.99 -4.98
CA GLU A 10 -5.10 5.01 -5.91
C GLU A 10 -3.65 5.37 -6.25
N GLY A 11 -2.84 4.34 -6.46
CA GLY A 11 -1.42 4.48 -6.79
C GLY A 11 -0.84 3.13 -7.20
N GLU A 12 0.24 3.18 -7.97
CA GLU A 12 0.91 1.99 -8.52
C GLU A 12 2.07 1.56 -7.63
N ILE A 13 2.27 0.27 -7.48
CA ILE A 13 3.35 -0.34 -6.72
C ILE A 13 4.61 -0.39 -7.59
N LEU A 14 5.58 0.45 -7.24
CA LEU A 14 6.87 0.49 -7.92
C LEU A 14 7.76 -0.68 -7.50
N GLU A 15 7.96 -0.84 -6.19
CA GLU A 15 8.91 -1.81 -5.63
C GLU A 15 8.37 -2.48 -4.36
N ALA A 16 8.67 -3.76 -4.21
CA ALA A 16 8.37 -4.53 -3.02
C ALA A 16 9.62 -4.63 -2.13
N LEU A 17 9.55 -4.07 -0.93
CA LEU A 17 10.64 -4.07 0.05
C LEU A 17 10.52 -5.27 1.01
N PRO A 18 11.65 -5.74 1.58
CA PRO A 18 11.61 -6.73 2.65
C PRO A 18 10.79 -6.20 3.84
N ASN A 19 10.04 -7.10 4.49
CA ASN A 19 9.02 -6.83 5.55
C ASN A 19 7.59 -6.51 5.06
N ALA A 20 7.28 -6.76 3.78
CA ALA A 20 5.97 -6.46 3.18
C ALA A 20 5.61 -4.97 3.28
N MET A 21 6.64 -4.14 3.10
CA MET A 21 6.52 -2.73 2.77
C MET A 21 6.56 -2.60 1.25
N PHE A 22 5.80 -1.67 0.72
CA PHE A 22 5.66 -1.44 -0.72
C PHE A 22 5.89 0.04 -0.98
N GLN A 23 6.69 0.34 -1.99
CA GLN A 23 6.84 1.69 -2.49
C GLN A 23 5.74 1.93 -3.50
N ILE A 24 4.85 2.87 -3.19
CA ILE A 24 3.66 3.18 -3.98
C ILE A 24 3.85 4.57 -4.55
N ARG A 25 3.65 4.73 -5.85
CA ARG A 25 3.56 6.03 -6.51
C ARG A 25 2.10 6.41 -6.65
N LEU A 26 1.73 7.47 -5.96
CA LEU A 26 0.41 8.08 -6.09
C LEU A 26 0.33 8.80 -7.44
N GLU A 27 -0.86 8.89 -8.02
CA GLU A 27 -1.09 9.64 -9.28
C GLU A 27 -0.66 11.12 -9.20
N ASN A 28 -0.62 11.67 -7.98
CA ASN A 28 -0.14 13.03 -7.70
C ASN A 28 1.39 13.19 -7.83
N GLY A 29 2.13 12.13 -8.23
CA GLY A 29 3.58 12.16 -8.40
C GLY A 29 4.39 12.00 -7.10
N HIS A 30 3.71 11.74 -5.98
CA HIS A 30 4.35 11.48 -4.69
C HIS A 30 4.61 9.98 -4.51
N GLU A 31 5.82 9.66 -4.05
CA GLU A 31 6.18 8.29 -3.65
C GLU A 31 5.99 8.14 -2.16
N VAL A 32 5.25 7.11 -1.77
CA VAL A 32 4.93 6.80 -0.38
C VAL A 32 5.29 5.36 -0.06
N LEU A 33 5.64 5.12 1.20
CA LEU A 33 5.88 3.78 1.72
C LEU A 33 4.62 3.29 2.42
N GLY A 34 4.01 2.25 1.86
CA GLY A 34 2.84 1.60 2.42
C GLY A 34 3.18 0.22 2.99
N HIS A 35 2.34 -0.27 3.90
CA HIS A 35 2.36 -1.67 4.30
C HIS A 35 0.99 -2.28 4.04
N ILE A 36 0.97 -3.59 3.79
CA ILE A 36 -0.30 -4.30 3.62
C ILE A 36 -1.14 -4.30 4.89
N SER A 37 -2.45 -4.20 4.68
CA SER A 37 -3.43 -4.37 5.75
C SER A 37 -3.38 -5.79 6.32
N GLY A 38 -3.56 -5.93 7.64
CA GLY A 38 -3.57 -7.24 8.31
C GLY A 38 -4.64 -8.19 7.76
N LYS A 39 -5.74 -7.68 7.22
CA LYS A 39 -6.77 -8.50 6.55
C LYS A 39 -6.24 -9.16 5.28
N MET A 40 -5.44 -8.46 4.48
CA MET A 40 -4.81 -9.03 3.28
C MET A 40 -3.81 -10.13 3.63
N ARG A 41 -3.08 -9.96 4.74
CA ARG A 41 -2.19 -11.01 5.29
C ARG A 41 -2.96 -12.27 5.69
N MET A 42 -4.10 -12.13 6.35
CA MET A 42 -4.94 -13.28 6.72
C MET A 42 -5.48 -14.02 5.50
N ASN A 43 -5.79 -13.29 4.43
CA ASN A 43 -6.28 -13.85 3.17
C ASN A 43 -5.16 -14.32 2.23
N TYR A 44 -3.88 -14.29 2.65
CA TYR A 44 -2.72 -14.68 1.85
C TYR A 44 -2.67 -14.02 0.47
N ILE A 45 -3.13 -12.76 0.38
CA ILE A 45 -3.09 -12.00 -0.87
C ILE A 45 -1.64 -11.64 -1.15
N LYS A 46 -1.11 -12.15 -2.28
CA LYS A 46 0.23 -11.82 -2.76
C LYS A 46 0.13 -10.61 -3.67
N ILE A 47 0.96 -9.62 -3.38
CA ILE A 47 1.11 -8.42 -4.18
C ILE A 47 2.42 -8.56 -4.93
N LEU A 48 2.40 -8.31 -6.24
CA LEU A 48 3.60 -8.28 -7.07
C LEU A 48 3.95 -6.81 -7.40
N PRO A 49 5.23 -6.48 -7.61
CA PRO A 49 5.61 -5.17 -8.11
C PRO A 49 5.01 -4.96 -9.52
N GLY A 50 4.32 -3.83 -9.72
CA GLY A 50 3.56 -3.51 -10.93
C GLY A 50 2.04 -3.63 -10.83
N ASP A 51 1.50 -4.05 -9.66
CA ASP A 51 0.07 -3.89 -9.30
C ASP A 51 -0.24 -2.49 -8.76
#